data_AF-A0A524L774-F1
#
_entry.id   AF-A0A524L774-F1
#
_cell.length_a   1.000
_cell.length_b   1.000
_cell.length_c   1.000
_cell.angle_alpha   90.00
_cell.angle_beta   90.00
_cell.angle_gamma   90.00
#
_symmetry.space_group_name_H-M   'P 1'
#
loop_
_entity.id
_entity.type
_entity.pdbx_description
1 polymer ?
#
loop_
_entity_poly.entity_id
_entity_poly.type
_entity_poly.pdbx_seq_one_letter_code
_entity_poly.pdbx_strand_id
1 'polypeptide(L)'
;MGAARSIASIIATSMGGGSKLLAKTWWSIRKGRGEVKKSAKTFYNTLLQAGIPSEEARQITIAYAKPAWELLSVRNLIRMAIEAEGGESPPSFLF
;
A
#
# COMPACT_ATOMS: atom_id res chain seq x y z
N MET A 1 -15.05 22.85 35.79
CA MET A 1 -14.68 23.09 34.37
C MET A 1 -13.40 22.35 33.91
N GLY A 2 -13.01 21.20 34.51
CA GLY A 2 -11.74 20.52 34.18
C GLY A 2 -11.84 19.27 33.28
N ALA A 3 -12.95 18.52 33.34
CA ALA A 3 -13.08 17.23 32.67
C ALA A 3 -13.18 17.31 31.14
N ALA A 4 -13.91 18.30 30.60
CA ALA A 4 -14.13 18.44 29.16
C ALA A 4 -12.84 18.81 28.39
N ARG A 5 -11.97 19.65 28.96
CA ARG A 5 -10.66 20.01 28.37
C ARG A 5 -9.68 18.82 28.37
N SER A 6 -9.70 18.00 29.43
CA SER A 6 -8.90 16.78 29.54
C SER A 6 -9.29 15.75 28.47
N ILE A 7 -10.59 15.49 28.31
CA ILE A 7 -11.12 14.56 27.30
C ILE A 7 -10.82 15.06 25.89
N ALA A 8 -11.02 16.35 25.62
CA ALA A 8 -10.69 16.95 24.33
C ALA A 8 -9.18 16.89 24.01
N SER A 9 -8.30 17.08 25.00
CA SER A 9 -6.85 16.95 24.86
C SER A 9 -6.42 15.52 24.52
N ILE A 10 -6.98 14.51 25.20
CA ILE A 10 -6.71 13.10 24.94
C ILE A 10 -7.20 12.71 23.54
N ILE A 11 -8.41 13.14 23.16
CA ILE A 11 -8.96 12.91 21.82
C ILE A 11 -8.11 13.62 20.76
N ALA A 12 -7.70 14.87 20.98
CA ALA A 12 -6.87 15.62 20.04
C ALA A 12 -5.45 15.02 19.90
N THR A 13 -4.88 14.48 20.97
CA THR A 13 -3.54 13.87 20.97
C THR A 13 -3.57 12.49 20.33
N SER A 14 -4.61 11.69 20.59
CA SER A 14 -4.83 10.39 19.93
C SER A 14 -5.17 10.57 18.44
N MET A 15 -5.99 11.57 18.08
CA MET A 15 -6.25 11.95 16.69
C MET A 15 -5.00 12.52 16.00
N GLY A 16 -4.22 13.37 16.67
CA GLY A 16 -3.03 14.00 16.09
C GLY A 16 -1.86 13.03 15.88
N GLY A 17 -1.61 12.14 16.83
CA GLY A 17 -0.59 11.09 16.73
C GLY A 17 -0.94 10.02 15.69
N GLY A 18 -2.19 9.52 15.75
CA GLY A 18 -2.70 8.51 14.83
C GLY A 18 -2.82 9.02 13.39
N SER A 19 -3.36 10.23 13.18
CA SER A 19 -3.49 10.81 11.84
C SER A 19 -2.14 11.09 11.18
N LYS A 20 -1.12 11.51 11.93
CA LYS A 20 0.24 11.70 11.41
C LYS A 20 0.87 10.37 10.98
N LEU A 21 0.63 9.29 11.72
CA LEU A 21 1.07 7.95 11.35
C LEU A 21 0.37 7.49 10.05
N LEU A 22 -0.96 7.61 9.99
CA LEU A 22 -1.75 7.28 8.80
C LEU A 22 -1.31 8.08 7.57
N ALA A 23 -1.07 9.39 7.72
CA ALA A 23 -0.60 10.25 6.64
C ALA A 23 0.79 9.82 6.14
N LYS A 24 1.71 9.47 7.05
CA LYS A 24 3.03 8.94 6.68
C LYS A 24 2.91 7.60 5.96
N THR A 25 2.10 6.68 6.47
CA THR A 25 1.86 5.38 5.86
C THR A 25 1.27 5.53 4.46
N TRP A 26 0.24 6.37 4.31
CA TRP A 26 -0.34 6.71 3.01
C TRP A 26 0.70 7.26 2.03
N TRP A 27 1.54 8.19 2.48
CA TRP A 27 2.60 8.77 1.67
C TRP A 27 3.65 7.74 1.24
N SER A 28 4.03 6.83 2.14
CA SER A 28 4.94 5.72 1.85
C SER A 28 4.34 4.75 0.83
N ILE A 29 3.05 4.40 0.96
CA ILE A 29 2.35 3.56 -0.02
C ILE A 29 2.33 4.24 -1.39
N ARG A 30 2.00 5.54 -1.42
CA ARG A 30 1.99 6.33 -2.67
C ARG A 30 3.36 6.34 -3.33
N LYS A 31 4.43 6.55 -2.55
CA LYS A 31 5.81 6.46 -3.05
C LYS A 31 6.14 5.07 -3.58
N GLY A 32 5.83 4.01 -2.83
CA GLY A 32 6.05 2.63 -3.23
C GLY A 32 5.37 2.30 -4.57
N ARG A 33 4.11 2.69 -4.75
CA ARG A 33 3.39 2.51 -6.03
C ARG A 33 4.06 3.26 -7.17
N GLY A 34 4.63 4.43 -6.89
CA GLY A 34 5.44 5.19 -7.85
C GLY A 34 6.69 4.43 -8.30
N GLU A 35 7.41 3.82 -7.37
CA GLU A 35 8.60 3.01 -7.67
C GLU A 35 8.26 1.74 -8.45
N VAL A 36 7.16 1.04 -8.10
CA VAL A 36 6.70 -0.11 -8.90
C VAL A 36 6.39 0.31 -10.33
N LYS A 37 5.73 1.46 -10.53
CA LYS A 37 5.45 1.98 -11.88
C LYS A 37 6.74 2.28 -12.67
N LYS A 38 7.74 2.88 -12.03
CA LYS A 38 9.05 3.14 -12.66
C LYS A 38 9.76 1.85 -13.01
N SER A 39 9.82 0.89 -12.07
CA SER A 39 10.44 -0.43 -12.28
C SER A 39 9.77 -1.19 -13.42
N ALA A 40 8.44 -1.22 -13.46
CA ALA A 40 7.68 -1.86 -14.54
C ALA A 40 7.99 -1.22 -15.91
N LYS A 41 8.11 0.11 -15.98
CA LYS A 41 8.50 0.80 -17.21
C LYS A 41 9.92 0.44 -17.66
N THR A 42 10.88 0.42 -16.73
CA THR A 42 12.25 0.02 -17.02
C THR A 42 12.29 -1.42 -17.51
N PHE A 43 11.61 -2.33 -16.82
CA PHE A 43 11.53 -3.74 -17.18
C PHE A 43 10.94 -3.95 -18.58
N TYR A 44 9.83 -3.28 -18.90
CA TYR A 44 9.25 -3.30 -20.24
C TYR A 44 10.25 -2.87 -21.31
N ASN A 45 10.95 -1.74 -21.09
CA ASN A 45 11.95 -1.26 -22.04
C ASN A 45 13.12 -2.25 -22.19
N THR A 46 13.55 -2.91 -21.13
CA THR A 46 14.58 -3.96 -21.18
C THR A 46 14.11 -5.16 -21.99
N LEU A 47 12.85 -5.58 -21.86
CA LEU A 47 12.30 -6.67 -22.68
C LEU A 47 12.28 -6.31 -24.17
N LEU A 48 11.88 -5.07 -24.51
CA LEU A 48 11.94 -4.59 -25.89
C LEU A 48 13.38 -4.57 -26.44
N GLN A 49 14.35 -4.10 -25.65
CA GLN A 49 15.76 -4.08 -26.03
C GLN A 49 16.33 -5.49 -26.23
N ALA A 50 15.80 -6.49 -25.53
CA ALA A 50 16.13 -7.90 -25.71
C ALA A 50 15.46 -8.53 -26.95
N GLY A 51 14.62 -7.79 -27.68
CA GLY A 51 13.96 -8.25 -28.89
C GLY A 51 12.60 -8.91 -28.67
N ILE A 52 12.02 -8.81 -27.47
CA ILE A 52 10.69 -9.35 -27.20
C ILE A 52 9.63 -8.45 -27.86
N PRO A 53 8.67 -9.02 -28.62
CA PRO A 53 7.55 -8.29 -29.18
C PRO A 53 6.80 -7.47 -28.12
N SER A 54 6.31 -6.29 -28.52
CA SER A 54 5.69 -5.33 -27.59
C SER A 54 4.49 -5.90 -26.82
N GLU A 55 3.69 -6.74 -27.46
CA GLU A 55 2.51 -7.34 -26.84
C GLU A 55 2.89 -8.34 -25.74
N GLU A 56 3.87 -9.21 -26.01
CA GLU A 56 4.40 -10.17 -25.04
C GLU A 56 5.11 -9.46 -23.88
N ALA A 57 5.95 -8.48 -24.20
CA ALA A 57 6.64 -7.66 -23.19
C ALA A 57 5.65 -6.96 -22.25
N ARG A 58 4.52 -6.49 -22.78
CA ARG A 58 3.45 -5.87 -21.99
C ARG A 58 2.82 -6.88 -21.04
N GLN A 59 2.46 -8.07 -21.50
CA GLN A 59 1.86 -9.11 -20.65
C GLN A 59 2.80 -9.55 -19.53
N ILE A 60 4.07 -9.77 -19.86
CA ILE A 60 5.12 -10.14 -18.89
C ILE A 60 5.31 -9.03 -17.87
N THR A 61 5.34 -7.77 -18.31
CA THR A 61 5.47 -6.61 -17.40
C THR A 61 4.27 -6.50 -16.46
N ILE A 62 3.05 -6.73 -16.94
CA ILE A 62 1.84 -6.73 -16.11
C ILE A 62 1.92 -7.84 -15.06
N ALA A 63 2.29 -9.06 -15.47
CA ALA A 63 2.45 -10.19 -14.56
C ALA A 63 3.52 -9.93 -13.49
N TYR A 64 4.62 -9.26 -13.85
CA TYR A 64 5.67 -8.84 -12.93
C TYR A 64 5.19 -7.78 -11.92
N ALA A 65 4.46 -6.76 -12.37
CA ALA A 65 4.07 -5.63 -11.53
C ALA A 65 2.84 -5.90 -10.65
N LYS A 66 1.94 -6.80 -11.08
CA LYS A 66 0.66 -7.07 -10.42
C LYS A 66 0.81 -7.48 -8.94
N PRO A 67 1.68 -8.44 -8.55
CA PRO A 67 1.84 -8.83 -7.15
C PRO A 67 2.27 -7.65 -6.26
N ALA A 68 3.19 -6.81 -6.76
CA ALA A 68 3.65 -5.65 -6.01
C ALA A 68 2.56 -4.59 -5.81
N TRP A 69 1.66 -4.41 -6.80
CA TRP A 69 0.51 -3.52 -6.66
C TRP A 69 -0.54 -4.07 -5.69
N GLU A 70 -0.77 -5.38 -5.70
CA GLU A 70 -1.68 -6.04 -4.78
C GLU A 70 -1.15 -5.94 -3.34
N LEU A 71 0.14 -6.16 -3.11
CA LEU A 71 0.77 -6.02 -1.80
C LEU A 71 0.65 -4.59 -1.25
N LEU A 72 0.83 -3.58 -2.11
CA LEU A 72 0.74 -2.16 -1.73
C LEU A 72 -0.71 -1.65 -1.63
N SER A 73 -1.71 -2.52 -1.80
CA SER A 73 -3.10 -2.19 -1.50
C SER A 73 -3.27 -2.00 0.01
N VAL A 74 -3.87 -0.87 0.42
CA VAL A 74 -4.18 -0.58 1.83
C VAL A 74 -4.92 -1.76 2.48
N ARG A 75 -5.86 -2.37 1.76
CA ARG A 75 -6.64 -3.52 2.25
C ARG A 75 -5.76 -4.74 2.52
N ASN A 76 -4.81 -5.05 1.63
CA ASN A 76 -3.91 -6.19 1.80
C ASN A 76 -2.86 -5.91 2.89
N LEU A 77 -2.40 -4.66 3.02
CA LEU A 77 -1.52 -4.26 4.13
C LEU A 77 -2.22 -4.43 5.49
N ILE A 78 -3.49 -4.03 5.60
CA ILE A 78 -4.29 -4.24 6.83
C ILE A 78 -4.46 -5.74 7.09
N ARG A 79 -4.81 -6.53 6.07
CA ARG A 79 -4.93 -7.98 6.20
C ARG A 79 -3.63 -8.63 6.69
N MET A 80 -2.49 -8.28 6.09
CA MET A 80 -1.19 -8.80 6.49
C MET A 80 -0.81 -8.38 7.91
N ALA A 81 -1.18 -7.17 8.34
CA ALA A 81 -0.97 -6.73 9.73
C ALA A 81 -1.79 -7.56 10.73
N ILE A 82 -3.06 -7.84 10.42
CA ILE A 82 -3.94 -8.69 11.25
C ILE A 82 -3.38 -10.12 11.33
N GLU A 83 -2.95 -10.69 10.20
CA GLU A 83 -2.34 -12.01 10.14
C GLU A 83 -1.03 -12.09 10.93
N ALA A 84 -0.20 -11.04 10.87
CA ALA A 84 1.06 -10.97 11.62
C ALA A 84 0.87 -10.89 13.15
N GLU A 85 -0.25 -10.35 13.62
CA GLU A 85 -0.61 -10.30 15.04
C GLU A 85 -1.29 -11.59 15.54
N GLY A 86 -1.49 -12.59 14.66
CA GLY A 86 -2.12 -13.87 15.01
C GLY A 86 -3.65 -13.83 15.06
N GLY A 87 -4.28 -12.80 14.50
CA GLY A 87 -5.74 -12.70 14.38
C GLY A 87 -6.28 -13.54 13.21
N GLU A 88 -7.49 -14.08 13.34
CA GLU A 88 -8.19 -14.73 12.22
C GLU A 88 -8.48 -13.70 11.10
N SER A 89 -8.08 -14.01 9.87
CA SER A 89 -8.29 -13.15 8.72
C SER A 89 -9.79 -12.89 8.49
N PRO A 90 -10.27 -11.63 8.47
CA PRO A 90 -11.68 -11.36 8.19
C PRO A 90 -12.04 -11.80 6.76
N PRO A 91 -13.27 -12.31 6.53
CA PRO A 91 -13.66 -12.84 5.23
C PRO A 91 -13.56 -11.76 4.14
N SER A 92 -13.10 -12.17 2.96
CA SER A 92 -12.77 -11.32 1.81
C SER A 92 -13.93 -10.50 1.23
N PHE A 93 -15.11 -10.52 1.85
CA PHE A 93 -16.34 -9.92 1.36
C PHE A 93 -16.90 -8.82 2.26
N LEU A 94 -16.32 -8.57 3.45
CA LEU A 94 -16.91 -7.63 4.43
C LEU A 94 -16.38 -6.18 4.40
N PHE A 95 -15.41 -5.82 3.55
CA PHE A 95 -14.96 -4.43 3.36
C PHE A 95 -14.40 -4.16 1.96
#